data_AF-A0A8H8CKW6-F1
#
_entry.id   AF-A0A8H8CKW6-F1
#
_cell.length_a   1.000
_cell.length_b   1.000
_cell.length_c   1.000
_cell.angle_alpha   90.00
_cell.angle_beta   90.00
_cell.angle_gamma   90.00
#
_symmetry.space_group_name_H-M   'P 1'
#
loop_
_entity.id
_entity.type
_entity.pdbx_description
1 polymer ?
#
loop_
_entity_poly.entity_id
_entity_poly.type
_entity_poly.pdbx_seq_one_letter_code
_entity_poly.pdbx_strand_id
1 'polypeptide(L)'
;MTSPRSLFRPCIDLHNGQVKQIVGGTLSDKSPDALRTNFIARQSAGEFANLYKKHDLQGGHVIKLGPGNDEAARDALSTWPGSVANNVVAAL
;
A
#
# COMPACT_ATOMS: atom_id res chain seq x y z
N MET A 1 -4.06 -30.50 11.93
CA MET A 1 -3.86 -29.90 10.59
C MET A 1 -4.90 -28.79 10.44
N THR A 2 -4.51 -27.52 10.48
CA THR A 2 -5.43 -26.39 10.31
C THR A 2 -5.71 -26.21 8.81
N SER A 3 -6.99 -26.30 8.42
CA SER A 3 -7.41 -26.05 7.04
C SER A 3 -6.96 -24.64 6.60
N PRO A 4 -6.42 -24.45 5.38
CA PRO A 4 -6.03 -23.14 4.91
C PRO A 4 -7.26 -22.22 4.90
N ARG A 5 -7.16 -21.09 5.60
CA ARG A 5 -8.16 -20.03 5.57
C ARG A 5 -7.68 -18.92 4.66
N SER A 6 -8.57 -18.45 3.79
CA SER A 6 -8.33 -17.21 3.04
C SER A 6 -8.23 -16.04 4.01
N LEU A 7 -7.13 -15.30 3.95
CA LEU A 7 -6.91 -14.10 4.74
C LEU A 7 -6.94 -12.89 3.81
N PHE A 8 -7.77 -11.91 4.14
CA PHE A 8 -7.72 -10.62 3.49
C PHE A 8 -6.51 -9.83 4.00
N ARG A 9 -5.69 -9.30 3.09
CA ARG A 9 -4.52 -8.47 3.41
C ARG A 9 -4.62 -7.15 2.65
N PRO A 10 -4.87 -6.02 3.34
CA PRO A 10 -5.01 -4.74 2.65
C PRO A 10 -3.65 -4.21 2.17
N CYS A 11 -3.64 -3.38 1.12
CA CYS A 11 -2.46 -2.71 0.61
C CYS A 11 -2.68 -1.21 0.46
N ILE A 12 -1.63 -0.42 0.74
CA ILE A 12 -1.58 1.02 0.45
C ILE A 12 -0.50 1.22 -0.61
N ASP A 13 -0.94 1.44 -1.85
CA ASP A 13 -0.05 1.65 -2.98
C ASP A 13 0.24 3.15 -3.13
N LEU A 14 1.52 3.52 -3.11
CA LEU A 14 1.99 4.90 -3.12
C LEU A 14 2.76 5.21 -4.40
N HIS A 15 2.39 6.29 -5.08
CA HIS A 15 3.15 6.80 -6.22
C HIS A 15 3.14 8.33 -6.23
N ASN A 16 4.32 8.96 -6.26
CA ASN A 16 4.50 10.41 -6.10
C ASN A 16 3.82 10.94 -4.83
N GLY A 17 3.97 10.25 -3.71
CA GLY A 17 3.48 10.66 -2.39
C GLY A 17 1.97 10.53 -2.20
N GLN A 18 1.25 9.99 -3.18
CA GLN A 18 -0.21 9.86 -3.14
C GLN A 18 -0.62 8.39 -3.14
N VAL A 19 -1.73 8.09 -2.46
CA VAL A 19 -2.36 6.77 -2.52
C VAL A 19 -3.03 6.62 -3.88
N LYS A 20 -2.57 5.64 -4.66
CA LYS A 20 -3.09 5.37 -6.00
C LYS A 20 -3.49 3.92 -6.13
N GLN A 21 -4.70 3.69 -6.63
CA GLN A 21 -5.06 2.37 -7.14
C GLN A 21 -4.51 2.24 -8.56
N ILE A 22 -3.64 1.26 -8.76
CA ILE A 22 -3.08 0.92 -10.07
C ILE A 22 -3.85 -0.26 -10.69
N VAL A 23 -3.92 -0.31 -12.02
CA VAL A 23 -4.43 -1.46 -12.78
C VAL A 23 -3.33 -1.92 -13.73
N GLY A 24 -2.92 -3.18 -13.60
CA GLY A 24 -1.85 -3.77 -14.38
C GLY A 24 -1.13 -4.83 -13.55
N GLY A 25 -1.06 -6.06 -14.06
CA GLY A 25 -0.68 -7.24 -13.27
C GLY A 25 0.76 -7.28 -12.75
N THR A 26 1.66 -6.42 -13.23
CA THR A 26 3.08 -6.40 -12.82
C THR A 26 3.69 -5.01 -13.05
N LEU A 27 4.38 -4.44 -12.05
CA LEU A 27 5.26 -3.29 -12.24
C LEU A 27 6.48 -3.69 -13.07
N SER A 28 6.83 -2.90 -14.07
CA SER A 28 8.04 -3.10 -14.88
C SER A 28 8.69 -1.75 -15.14
N ASP A 29 9.93 -1.57 -14.64
CA ASP A 29 10.79 -0.41 -14.95
C ASP A 29 10.99 -0.20 -16.44
N LYS A 30 10.88 -1.27 -17.22
CA LYS A 30 11.04 -1.24 -18.68
C LYS A 30 9.78 -0.74 -19.40
N SER A 31 8.68 -0.60 -18.68
CA SER A 31 7.39 -0.16 -19.23
C SER A 31 6.61 0.65 -18.19
N PRO A 32 7.13 1.81 -17.76
CA PRO A 32 6.44 2.68 -16.81
C PRO A 32 5.06 3.13 -17.34
N ASP A 33 4.87 3.16 -18.66
CA ASP A 33 3.59 3.50 -19.30
C ASP A 33 2.53 2.38 -19.20
N ALA A 34 2.92 1.16 -18.82
CA ALA A 34 1.99 0.06 -18.59
C ALA A 34 1.20 0.23 -17.27
N LEU A 35 1.71 1.07 -16.37
CA LEU A 35 1.10 1.40 -15.09
C LEU A 35 -0.05 2.38 -15.31
N ARG A 36 -1.28 1.84 -15.41
CA ARG A 36 -2.47 2.68 -15.51
C ARG A 36 -2.99 3.00 -14.11
N THR A 37 -3.07 4.29 -13.79
CA THR A 37 -3.74 4.73 -12.57
C THR A 37 -5.25 4.64 -12.78
N ASN A 38 -5.94 3.86 -11.95
CA ASN A 38 -7.40 3.83 -11.95
C ASN A 38 -7.98 5.03 -11.18
N PHE A 39 -7.39 5.27 -10.01
CA PHE A 39 -7.92 6.19 -9.03
C PHE A 39 -6.78 6.76 -8.19
N ILE A 40 -6.87 8.05 -7.89
CA ILE A 40 -6.00 8.74 -6.96
C ILE A 40 -6.86 9.15 -5.78
N ALA A 41 -6.54 8.68 -4.59
CA ALA A 41 -7.29 9.03 -3.40
C ALA A 41 -6.92 10.45 -2.94
N ARG A 42 -7.90 11.15 -2.35
CA ARG A 42 -7.67 12.42 -1.67
C ARG A 42 -7.13 12.22 -0.27
N GLN A 43 -7.42 11.06 0.32
CA GLN A 43 -7.02 10.70 1.66
C GLN A 43 -5.53 10.35 1.73
N SER A 44 -4.90 10.69 2.85
CA SER A 44 -3.51 10.36 3.10
C SER A 44 -3.31 8.86 3.35
N ALA A 45 -2.06 8.42 3.26
CA ALA A 45 -1.69 7.05 3.58
C ALA A 45 -1.99 6.70 5.05
N GLY A 46 -1.81 7.66 5.97
CA GLY A 46 -2.20 7.56 7.37
C GLY A 46 -3.71 7.40 7.55
N GLU A 47 -4.54 8.13 6.81
CA GLU A 47 -6.00 7.97 6.87
C GLU A 47 -6.44 6.55 6.48
N PHE A 48 -5.83 5.96 5.43
CA PHE A 48 -6.07 4.56 5.08
C PHE A 48 -5.55 3.58 6.13
N ALA A 49 -4.36 3.81 6.70
CA ALA A 49 -3.83 2.98 7.78
C ALA A 49 -4.73 3.01 9.02
N ASN A 50 -5.31 4.18 9.35
CA ASN A 50 -6.28 4.32 10.43
C ASN A 50 -7.60 3.61 10.11
N LEU A 51 -8.06 3.64 8.85
CA LEU A 51 -9.22 2.87 8.41
C LEU A 51 -8.97 1.36 8.60
N TYR A 52 -7.81 0.86 8.20
CA TYR A 52 -7.46 -0.54 8.41
C TYR A 52 -7.41 -0.91 9.89
N LYS A 53 -6.86 -0.03 10.72
CA LYS A 53 -6.85 -0.18 12.17
C LYS A 53 -8.25 -0.27 12.76
N LYS A 54 -9.15 0.62 12.35
CA LYS A 54 -10.54 0.66 12.81
C LYS A 54 -11.28 -0.66 12.52
N HIS A 55 -10.90 -1.36 11.45
CA HIS A 55 -11.49 -2.63 11.03
C HIS A 55 -10.64 -3.85 11.40
N ASP A 56 -9.56 -3.68 12.17
CA ASP A 56 -8.61 -4.74 12.56
C ASP A 56 -8.08 -5.57 11.37
N LEU A 57 -7.81 -4.89 10.25
CA LEU A 57 -7.31 -5.51 9.02
C LEU A 57 -5.79 -5.68 9.08
N GLN A 58 -5.35 -6.78 9.68
CA GLN A 58 -3.93 -7.05 9.93
C GLN A 58 -3.18 -7.64 8.73
N GLY A 59 -1.85 -7.59 8.79
CA GLY A 59 -0.98 -8.20 7.78
C GLY A 59 -0.98 -7.45 6.44
N GLY A 60 -1.31 -6.16 6.49
CA GLY A 60 -1.31 -5.29 5.32
C GLY A 60 0.11 -4.86 4.91
N HIS A 61 0.20 -4.28 3.72
CA HIS A 61 1.47 -3.83 3.13
C HIS A 61 1.39 -2.37 2.69
N VAL A 62 2.51 -1.66 2.79
CA VAL A 62 2.67 -0.32 2.19
C VAL A 62 3.63 -0.46 1.02
N ILE A 63 3.16 -0.14 -0.20
CA ILE A 63 3.93 -0.36 -1.42
C ILE A 63 4.39 1.00 -1.96
N LYS A 64 5.71 1.19 -2.07
CA LYS A 64 6.27 2.38 -2.74
C LYS A 64 6.51 2.04 -4.20
N LEU A 65 5.83 2.72 -5.10
CA LEU A 65 5.98 2.63 -6.56
C LEU A 65 6.79 3.83 -7.03
N GLY A 66 8.09 3.63 -7.29
CA GLY A 66 9.01 4.70 -7.66
C GLY A 66 9.36 5.68 -6.52
N PRO A 67 10.03 6.81 -6.85
CA PRO A 67 10.53 7.78 -5.89
C PRO A 67 9.43 8.66 -5.28
N GLY A 68 9.77 9.40 -4.21
CA GLY A 68 8.89 10.42 -3.61
C GLY A 68 7.80 9.89 -2.67
N ASN A 69 7.87 8.63 -2.26
CA ASN A 69 6.85 7.99 -1.43
C ASN A 69 7.20 7.87 0.07
N ASP A 70 8.40 8.28 0.47
CA ASP A 70 8.92 8.00 1.83
C ASP A 70 8.13 8.68 2.94
N GLU A 71 7.68 9.92 2.73
CA GLU A 71 6.87 10.65 3.71
C GLU A 71 5.49 10.02 3.87
N ALA A 72 4.81 9.72 2.76
CA ALA A 72 3.52 9.02 2.78
C ALA A 72 3.64 7.61 3.38
N ALA A 73 4.74 6.90 3.11
CA ALA A 73 5.00 5.63 3.76
C ALA A 73 5.14 5.80 5.28
N ARG A 74 5.93 6.78 5.74
CA ARG A 74 6.06 7.07 7.17
C ARG A 74 4.73 7.44 7.83
N ASP A 75 3.89 8.22 7.14
CA ASP A 75 2.54 8.56 7.61
C ASP A 75 1.70 7.30 7.92
N ALA A 76 1.60 6.37 6.95
CA ALA A 76 0.93 5.09 7.16
C ALA A 76 1.52 4.26 8.30
N LEU A 77 2.85 4.12 8.33
CA LEU A 77 3.57 3.27 9.30
C LEU A 77 3.45 3.79 10.74
N SER A 78 3.46 5.11 10.91
CA SER A 78 3.32 5.76 12.22
C SER A 78 1.89 5.67 12.77
N THR A 79 0.90 5.60 11.88
CA THR A 79 -0.52 5.56 12.26
C THR A 79 -0.93 4.22 12.89
N TRP A 80 -0.39 3.11 12.38
CA TRP A 80 -0.61 1.78 12.97
C TRP A 80 0.68 0.94 13.00
N PRO A 81 1.55 1.18 14.00
CA PRO A 81 2.80 0.45 14.12
C PRO A 81 2.58 -1.06 14.30
N GLY A 82 3.34 -1.87 13.56
CA GLY A 82 3.39 -3.33 13.69
C GLY A 82 2.38 -4.14 12.87
N SER A 83 1.25 -3.57 12.45
CA SER A 83 0.20 -4.27 11.65
C SER A 83 0.36 -4.11 10.14
N VAL A 84 0.80 -2.92 9.71
CA VAL A 84 1.23 -2.57 8.33
C VAL A 84 2.75 -2.44 8.24
N ALA A 85 3.44 -2.28 9.39
CA ALA A 85 4.82 -1.80 9.42
C ALA A 85 5.91 -2.80 9.06
N ASN A 86 5.61 -4.10 9.12
CA ASN A 86 6.60 -5.13 8.83
C ASN A 86 6.71 -5.47 7.34
N ASN A 87 5.94 -4.79 6.47
CA ASN A 87 5.86 -5.10 5.05
C ASN A 87 5.83 -3.81 4.20
N VAL A 88 6.86 -2.97 4.32
CA VAL A 88 7.13 -1.99 3.26
C VAL A 88 7.73 -2.75 2.09
N VAL A 89 6.99 -2.83 1.00
CA VAL A 89 7.47 -3.45 -0.23
C VAL A 89 7.83 -2.33 -1.19
N ALA A 90 9.10 -2.18 -1.50
CA ALA A 90 9.48 -1.38 -2.66
C ALA A 90 9.13 -2.21 -3.89
N ALA A 91 8.19 -1.74 -4.70
CA ALA A 91 8.08 -2.22 -6.06
C ALA A 91 9.05 -1.35 -6.88
N LEU A 92 9.94 -2.04 -7.61
CA LEU A 92 10.93 -1.44 -8.50
C LEU A 92 10.24 -0.40 -9.40
#